data_AF-A0A377C3C7-F1
#
_entry.id   AF-A0A377C3C7-F1
#
_cell.length_a   1.000
_cell.length_b   1.000
_cell.length_c   1.000
_cell.angle_alpha   90.00
_cell.angle_beta   90.00
_cell.angle_gamma   90.00
#
_symmetry.space_group_name_H-M   'P 1'
#
loop_
_entity.id
_entity.type
_entity.pdbx_description
1 polymer ?
#
loop_
_entity_poly.entity_id
_entity_poly.type
_entity_poly.pdbx_seq_one_letter_code
_entity_poly.pdbx_strand_id
1 'polypeptide(L)'
;MADIAAGEHVHAHNTRTNLSDLDQYRYQPDFQDLPAQAADREVQIYRRANGDVGVRNELWILPTVGCVNGIARQIQNRFLKETNNAEGTDGVFLFSHTYGCSQLGDDHINTRTMLQTWCATRTRAQCW
;
A
#
# COMPACT_ATOMS: atom_id res chain seq x y z
N MET A 1 -22.57 -31.17 31.31
CA MET A 1 -21.14 -31.19 30.94
C MET A 1 -20.43 -31.92 32.06
N ALA A 2 -19.45 -32.76 31.72
CA ALA A 2 -18.66 -33.52 32.68
C ALA A 2 -17.22 -32.99 32.65
N ASP A 3 -16.48 -33.24 33.73
CA ASP A 3 -15.05 -32.91 33.79
C ASP A 3 -14.27 -33.76 32.79
N ILE A 4 -13.28 -33.16 32.11
CA ILE A 4 -12.40 -33.84 31.16
C ILE A 4 -11.05 -34.08 31.84
N ALA A 5 -10.62 -35.34 31.95
CA ALA A 5 -9.35 -35.68 32.57
C ALA A 5 -8.15 -35.47 31.62
N ALA A 6 -6.95 -35.31 32.19
CA ALA A 6 -5.73 -35.15 31.41
C ALA A 6 -5.46 -36.39 30.53
N GLY A 7 -5.32 -36.17 29.21
CA GLY A 7 -5.11 -37.23 28.22
C GLY A 7 -6.39 -37.72 27.52
N GLU A 8 -7.57 -37.24 27.91
CA GLU A 8 -8.82 -37.57 27.24
C GLU A 8 -9.00 -36.82 25.91
N HIS A 9 -9.70 -37.45 24.97
CA HIS A 9 -9.96 -36.88 23.66
C HIS A 9 -11.06 -35.82 23.72
N VAL A 10 -10.72 -34.57 23.40
CA VAL A 10 -11.64 -33.43 23.38
C VAL A 10 -12.38 -33.37 22.04
N HIS A 11 -13.70 -33.58 22.06
CA HIS A 11 -14.55 -33.56 20.87
C HIS A 11 -15.98 -33.08 21.18
N ALA A 12 -16.86 -33.02 20.17
CA ALA A 12 -18.22 -32.46 20.31
C ALA A 12 -19.11 -33.10 21.40
N HIS A 13 -18.76 -34.29 21.89
CA HIS A 13 -19.51 -34.98 22.96
C HIS A 13 -19.11 -34.50 24.37
N ASN A 14 -17.91 -33.95 24.55
CA ASN A 14 -17.44 -33.41 25.83
C ASN A 14 -17.15 -31.90 25.78
N THR A 15 -17.35 -31.24 24.64
CA THR A 15 -17.28 -29.78 24.49
C THR A 15 -18.56 -29.23 23.91
N ARG A 16 -18.83 -27.95 24.20
CA ARG A 16 -19.91 -27.19 23.58
C ARG A 16 -19.32 -25.91 23.02
N THR A 17 -19.72 -25.55 21.81
CA THR A 17 -19.39 -24.25 21.22
C THR A 17 -20.14 -23.15 21.97
N ASN A 18 -19.44 -22.07 22.34
CA ASN A 18 -20.05 -20.87 22.90
C ASN A 18 -20.45 -19.86 21.80
N LEU A 19 -20.80 -20.38 20.62
CA LEU A 19 -21.27 -19.58 19.50
C LEU A 19 -22.77 -19.38 19.68
N SER A 20 -23.19 -18.15 19.93
CA SER A 20 -24.58 -17.70 19.91
C SER A 20 -24.78 -16.72 18.75
N ASP A 21 -26.03 -16.49 18.34
CA ASP A 21 -26.36 -15.46 17.36
C ASP A 21 -25.78 -14.11 17.83
N LEU A 22 -24.88 -13.54 17.03
CA LEU A 22 -24.17 -12.28 17.31
C LEU A 22 -25.08 -11.09 16.98
N ASP A 23 -26.22 -10.96 17.65
CA ASP A 23 -27.14 -9.85 17.40
C ASP A 23 -26.63 -8.54 18.03
N GLN A 24 -25.68 -8.61 18.97
CA GLN A 24 -25.19 -7.45 19.72
C GLN A 24 -23.68 -7.54 19.94
N TYR A 25 -22.91 -6.97 19.00
CA TYR A 25 -21.51 -6.63 19.24
C TYR A 25 -21.42 -5.22 19.83
N ARG A 26 -20.80 -5.09 21.01
CA ARG A 26 -20.49 -3.78 21.61
C ARG A 26 -18.98 -3.63 21.66
N TYR A 27 -18.45 -2.67 20.90
CA TYR A 27 -17.05 -2.25 21.00
C TYR A 27 -16.79 -1.72 22.42
N GLN A 28 -15.96 -2.44 23.18
CA GLN A 28 -15.48 -2.05 24.51
C GLN A 28 -13.94 -2.08 24.46
N PRO A 29 -13.30 -1.01 23.99
CA PRO A 29 -11.86 -0.93 23.99
C PRO A 29 -11.35 -0.86 25.43
N ASP A 30 -10.38 -1.71 25.75
CA ASP A 30 -9.56 -1.57 26.93
C ASP A 30 -8.36 -0.67 26.58
N PHE A 31 -8.45 0.61 26.96
CA PHE A 31 -7.37 1.56 26.71
C PHE A 31 -6.28 1.37 27.75
N GLN A 32 -5.16 0.79 27.31
CA GLN A 32 -3.95 0.72 28.10
C GLN A 32 -3.23 2.07 28.04
N ASP A 33 -2.58 2.46 29.14
CA ASP A 33 -1.73 3.65 29.15
C ASP A 33 -0.57 3.46 28.16
N LEU A 34 -0.39 4.45 27.29
CA LEU A 34 0.70 4.42 26.32
C LEU A 34 2.03 4.61 27.04
N PRO A 35 3.07 3.81 26.72
CA PRO A 35 4.39 4.02 27.25
C PRO A 35 4.92 5.39 26.84
N ALA A 36 5.88 5.91 27.61
CA ALA A 36 6.53 7.19 27.31
C ALA A 36 7.08 7.20 25.87
N GLN A 37 6.90 8.34 25.20
CA GLN A 37 7.35 8.54 23.82
C GLN A 37 8.85 8.23 23.72
N ALA A 38 9.22 7.36 22.77
CA ALA A 38 10.61 7.07 22.49
C ALA A 38 11.35 8.34 22.04
N ALA A 39 12.61 8.47 22.44
CA ALA A 39 13.46 9.58 22.04
C ALA A 39 13.59 9.66 20.51
N ASP A 40 13.78 10.89 20.01
CA ASP A 40 14.02 11.15 18.59
C ASP A 40 15.23 10.34 18.10
N ARG A 41 15.10 9.80 16.89
CA ARG A 41 16.17 9.05 16.21
C ARG A 41 16.48 9.74 14.90
N GLU A 42 17.75 9.77 14.54
CA GLU A 42 18.13 10.17 13.19
C GLU A 42 17.57 9.16 12.18
N VAL A 43 16.93 9.69 11.15
CA VAL A 43 16.35 8.92 10.05
C VAL A 43 16.79 9.54 8.74
N GLN A 44 17.09 8.69 7.75
CA GLN A 44 17.40 9.13 6.40
C GLN A 44 16.10 9.52 5.71
N ILE A 45 16.02 10.78 5.28
CA ILE A 45 14.80 11.36 4.72
C ILE A 45 15.09 12.29 3.54
N TYR A 46 14.13 12.38 2.63
CA TYR A 46 14.16 13.30 1.49
C TYR A 46 13.22 14.47 1.76
N ARG A 47 13.78 15.67 1.98
CA ARG A 47 13.02 16.90 2.24
C ARG A 47 12.56 17.53 0.92
N ARG A 48 11.29 17.90 0.84
CA ARG A 48 10.69 18.53 -0.35
C ARG A 48 10.53 20.03 -0.15
N ALA A 49 10.50 20.78 -1.25
CA ALA A 49 10.36 22.24 -1.22
C ALA A 49 9.05 22.73 -0.57
N ASN A 50 8.00 21.90 -0.57
CA ASN A 50 6.71 22.20 0.06
C ASN A 50 6.68 21.88 1.58
N GLY A 51 7.81 21.49 2.18
CA GLY A 51 7.92 21.14 3.60
C GLY A 51 7.62 19.68 3.93
N ASP A 52 7.17 18.88 2.96
CA ASP A 52 6.94 17.46 3.16
C ASP A 52 8.23 16.65 3.20
N VAL A 53 8.14 15.48 3.83
CA VAL A 53 9.25 14.54 3.96
C VAL A 53 8.87 13.21 3.32
N GLY A 54 9.74 12.72 2.42
CA GLY A 54 9.65 11.39 1.85
C GLY A 54 10.68 10.44 2.45
N VAL A 55 10.38 9.15 2.48
CA VAL A 55 11.31 8.07 2.86
C VAL A 55 11.89 7.35 1.65
N ARG A 56 11.46 7.75 0.44
CA ARG A 56 11.92 7.22 -0.85
C ARG A 56 12.07 8.36 -1.86
N ASN A 57 13.05 8.25 -2.73
CA ASN A 57 13.33 9.14 -3.85
C ASN A 57 13.21 8.37 -5.17
N GLU A 58 11.99 8.22 -5.67
CA GLU A 58 11.67 7.43 -6.87
C GLU A 58 11.15 8.31 -7.99
N LEU A 59 11.47 7.94 -9.24
CA LEU A 59 10.88 8.53 -10.44
C LEU A 59 9.82 7.58 -11.00
N TRP A 60 8.58 8.04 -11.08
CA TRP A 60 7.47 7.24 -11.61
C TRP A 60 7.01 7.76 -12.97
N ILE A 61 6.79 6.84 -13.90
CA ILE A 61 6.23 7.11 -15.22
C ILE A 61 4.82 6.51 -15.25
N LEU A 62 3.82 7.39 -15.41
CA LEU A 62 2.40 7.09 -15.28
C LEU A 62 1.69 7.38 -16.61
N PRO A 63 1.72 6.45 -17.60
CA PRO A 63 0.97 6.59 -18.83
C PRO A 63 -0.54 6.69 -18.57
N THR A 64 -1.19 7.69 -19.17
CA THR A 64 -2.63 7.92 -19.02
C THR A 64 -3.49 7.04 -19.92
N VAL A 65 -2.91 6.45 -20.96
CA VAL A 65 -3.57 5.55 -21.92
C VAL A 65 -2.66 4.38 -22.29
N GLY A 66 -3.25 3.23 -22.61
CA GLY A 66 -2.50 2.01 -22.95
C GLY A 66 -1.64 2.14 -24.20
N CYS A 67 -2.11 2.92 -25.18
CA CYS A 67 -1.43 3.12 -26.47
C CYS A 67 0.00 3.70 -26.32
N VAL A 68 0.34 4.36 -25.20
CA VAL A 68 1.69 4.95 -24.97
C VAL A 68 2.61 4.10 -24.09
N ASN A 69 2.17 2.95 -23.59
CA ASN A 69 2.97 2.09 -22.71
C ASN A 69 4.34 1.70 -23.33
N GLY A 70 4.35 1.39 -24.63
CA GLY A 70 5.58 1.04 -25.34
C GLY A 70 6.57 2.21 -25.42
N ILE A 71 6.07 3.42 -25.70
CA ILE A 71 6.88 4.63 -25.74
C ILE A 71 7.41 4.98 -24.35
N ALA A 72 6.57 4.89 -23.31
CA ALA A 72 6.96 5.11 -21.93
C ALA A 72 8.11 4.18 -21.49
N ARG A 73 8.08 2.91 -21.92
CA ARG A 73 9.17 1.95 -21.68
C ARG A 73 10.46 2.32 -22.40
N GLN A 74 10.37 2.80 -23.64
CA GLN A 74 11.54 3.29 -24.37
C GLN A 74 12.16 4.51 -23.69
N ILE A 75 11.33 5.45 -23.20
CA ILE A 75 11.76 6.63 -22.45
C ILE A 75 12.47 6.19 -21.15
N GLN A 76 11.88 5.28 -20.37
CA GLN A 76 12.49 4.74 -19.16
C GLN A 76 13.88 4.15 -19.45
N ASN A 77 13.97 3.27 -20.45
CA ASN A 77 15.22 2.61 -20.80
C ASN A 77 16.29 3.58 -21.28
N ARG A 78 15.90 4.60 -22.05
CA ARG A 78 16.81 5.65 -22.52
C ARG A 78 17.32 6.48 -21.34
N PHE A 79 16.43 6.92 -20.47
CA PHE A 79 16.77 7.68 -19.26
C PHE A 79 17.78 6.92 -18.39
N LEU A 80 17.53 5.64 -18.12
CA LEU A 80 18.45 4.81 -17.32
C LEU A 80 19.84 4.69 -17.98
N LYS A 81 19.91 4.58 -19.31
CA LYS A 81 21.20 4.55 -20.04
C LYS A 81 21.95 5.88 -19.96
N GLU A 82 21.25 7.00 -20.06
CA GLU A 82 21.85 8.34 -20.07
C GLU A 82 22.25 8.83 -18.67
N THR A 83 21.71 8.23 -17.61
CA THR A 83 21.86 8.69 -16.20
C THR A 83 22.62 7.72 -15.30
N ASN A 84 23.43 6.81 -15.87
CA ASN A 84 24.10 5.76 -15.10
C ASN A 84 23.13 4.97 -14.19
N ASN A 85 22.02 4.53 -14.77
CA ASN A 85 20.93 3.83 -14.08
C ASN A 85 20.27 4.65 -12.96
N ALA A 86 20.12 5.97 -13.17
CA ALA A 86 19.50 6.91 -12.24
C ALA A 86 20.18 6.94 -10.85
N GLU A 87 21.50 7.06 -10.85
CA GLU A 87 22.31 7.15 -9.63
C GLU A 87 21.79 8.25 -8.67
N GLY A 88 21.62 7.92 -7.40
CA GLY A 88 21.05 8.81 -6.37
C GLY A 88 19.52 8.74 -6.23
N THR A 89 18.86 7.91 -7.00
CA THR A 89 17.42 7.56 -6.81
C THR A 89 17.27 6.13 -6.30
N ASP A 90 16.14 5.84 -5.67
CA ASP A 90 15.78 4.47 -5.27
C ASP A 90 15.29 3.63 -6.47
N GLY A 91 15.00 4.30 -7.60
CA GLY A 91 14.65 3.64 -8.85
C GLY A 91 13.70 4.45 -9.73
N VAL A 92 13.58 3.97 -10.96
CA VAL A 92 12.66 4.50 -11.98
C VAL A 92 11.62 3.43 -12.31
N PHE A 93 10.35 3.71 -12.09
CA PHE A 93 9.27 2.74 -12.21
C PHE A 93 8.26 3.16 -13.28
N LEU A 94 7.92 2.23 -14.16
CA LEU A 94 6.86 2.40 -15.16
C LEU A 94 5.61 1.63 -14.73
N PHE A 95 4.54 2.36 -14.40
CA PHE A 95 3.24 1.78 -14.08
C PHE A 95 2.37 1.76 -15.34
N SER A 96 2.47 0.66 -16.08
CA SER A 96 1.80 0.56 -17.40
C SER A 96 0.29 0.62 -17.24
N HIS A 97 -0.37 1.36 -18.12
CA HIS A 97 -1.83 1.48 -18.13
C HIS A 97 -2.45 0.15 -18.58
N THR A 98 -3.40 -0.38 -17.80
CA THR A 98 -3.94 -1.74 -17.95
C THR A 98 -5.01 -1.88 -19.04
N TYR A 99 -5.56 -0.77 -19.54
CA TYR A 99 -6.73 -0.78 -20.43
C TYR A 99 -6.40 -0.44 -21.89
N GLY A 100 -7.11 -1.09 -22.81
CA GLY A 100 -6.99 -0.88 -24.25
C GLY A 100 -7.81 0.33 -24.72
N CYS A 101 -7.46 0.86 -25.89
CA CYS A 101 -8.01 2.11 -26.44
C CYS A 101 -9.52 2.05 -26.82
N SER A 102 -10.24 0.94 -26.58
CA SER A 102 -11.68 0.77 -26.81
C SER A 102 -12.56 0.82 -25.55
N GLN A 103 -12.00 1.11 -24.37
CA GLN A 103 -12.72 1.14 -23.10
C GLN A 103 -12.61 2.52 -22.44
N LEU A 104 -13.09 3.56 -23.13
CA LEU A 104 -12.93 4.99 -22.75
C LEU A 104 -13.92 5.48 -21.68
N GLY A 105 -14.67 4.58 -21.04
CA GLY A 105 -15.67 4.92 -20.02
C GLY A 105 -15.08 5.05 -18.62
N ASP A 106 -15.64 4.29 -17.68
CA ASP A 106 -15.28 4.30 -16.26
C ASP A 106 -13.80 3.94 -15.98
N ASP A 107 -13.09 3.35 -16.95
CA ASP A 107 -11.68 2.99 -16.84
C ASP A 107 -10.75 4.18 -16.63
N HIS A 108 -11.10 5.36 -17.16
CA HIS A 108 -10.35 6.60 -16.89
C HIS A 108 -10.49 7.04 -15.43
N ILE A 109 -11.70 6.92 -14.87
CA ILE A 109 -12.00 7.27 -13.48
C ILE A 109 -11.34 6.27 -12.54
N ASN A 110 -11.40 4.98 -12.87
CA ASN A 110 -10.78 3.92 -12.08
C ASN A 110 -9.26 4.00 -12.09
N THR A 111 -8.64 4.17 -13.26
CA THR A 111 -7.19 4.39 -13.36
C THR A 111 -6.79 5.64 -12.58
N ARG A 112 -7.51 6.75 -12.74
CA ARG A 112 -7.25 7.98 -11.99
C ARG A 112 -7.34 7.76 -10.48
N THR A 113 -8.39 7.10 -10.01
CA THR A 113 -8.62 6.84 -8.58
C THR A 113 -7.56 5.92 -8.00
N MET A 114 -7.17 4.86 -8.72
CA MET A 114 -6.09 3.96 -8.30
C MET A 114 -4.76 4.70 -8.24
N LEU A 115 -4.40 5.48 -9.26
CA LEU A 115 -3.15 6.25 -9.29
C LEU A 115 -3.12 7.34 -8.21
N GLN A 116 -4.23 8.05 -8.00
CA GLN A 116 -4.38 9.04 -6.92
C GLN A 116 -4.23 8.39 -5.55
N THR A 117 -4.86 7.23 -5.34
CA THR A 117 -4.75 6.49 -4.08
C THR A 117 -3.32 6.03 -3.85
N TRP A 118 -2.61 5.58 -4.89
CA TRP A 118 -1.21 5.14 -4.79
C TRP A 118 -0.26 6.30 -4.50
N CYS A 119 -0.44 7.45 -5.17
CA CYS A 119 0.32 8.69 -4.87
C CYS A 119 0.04 9.20 -3.44
N ALA A 120 -1.17 9.00 -2.91
CA ALA A 120 -1.57 9.48 -1.59
C ALA A 120 -1.19 8.53 -0.43
N THR A 121 -1.30 7.21 -0.63
CA THR A 121 -1.10 6.20 0.45
C THR A 121 0.37 5.83 0.67
N ARG A 122 1.30 6.21 -0.21
CA ARG A 122 2.73 5.92 -0.06
C ARG A 122 3.60 7.18 0.06
N THR A 123 3.26 8.06 1.00
CA THR A 123 3.95 9.34 1.29
C THR A 123 3.88 10.35 0.15
N ARG A 124 2.87 11.25 0.21
CA ARG A 124 2.72 12.51 -0.54
C ARG A 124 3.67 12.62 -1.74
N ALA A 125 3.50 11.74 -2.74
CA ALA A 125 4.17 11.92 -4.00
C ALA A 125 3.38 12.99 -4.73
N GLN A 126 4.01 14.15 -4.96
CA GLN A 126 3.50 15.10 -5.96
C GLN A 126 3.49 14.36 -7.29
N CYS A 127 2.32 13.78 -7.60
CA CYS A 127 1.92 13.34 -8.91
C CYS A 127 1.96 14.60 -9.80
N TRP A 128 3.00 14.72 -10.63
CA TRP A 128 3.02 15.66 -11.76
C TRP A 128 2.45 14.96 -12.99
#